data_AF-A0A964MQ23-F1
#
_entry.id   AF-A0A964MQ23-F1
#
_cell.length_a   1.000
_cell.length_b   1.000
_cell.length_c   1.000
_cell.angle_alpha   90.00
_cell.angle_beta   90.00
_cell.angle_gamma   90.00
#
_symmetry.space_group_name_H-M   'P 1'
#
loop_
_entity.id
_entity.type
_entity.pdbx_description
1 polymer ?
#
loop_
_entity_poly.entity_id
_entity_poly.type
_entity_poly.pdbx_seq_one_letter_code
_entity_poly.pdbx_strand_id
1 'polypeptide(L)'
;MGNRYIFSSESVGEGHPDKVADTISDAVLDACLAQDKFSRVACETYVKSNVVIVGGEITTKAKLDFVKIARDAIREIGYVNDDDVFHADKVFVNVLVTQQSADIAQGVDARKVKGKKTAQQGAGDQGLMFGYASNETPELMPAPIMFAHRLGRELTKIRKSGKCPWLRPDAKSQVSVVYENDKPVAISNVVISTQHAADAEHKDIEKFCIE
;
A
#
# COMPACT_ATOMS: atom_id res chain seq x y z
N MET A 1 -9.85 -33.94 -21.82
CA MET A 1 -8.75 -32.98 -22.05
C MET A 1 -8.54 -32.22 -20.76
N GLY A 2 -7.35 -32.26 -20.16
CA GLY A 2 -7.05 -31.46 -18.98
C GLY A 2 -6.94 -29.99 -19.37
N ASN A 3 -7.57 -29.10 -18.60
CA ASN A 3 -7.52 -27.67 -18.87
C ASN A 3 -6.16 -27.14 -18.39
N ARG A 4 -5.33 -26.66 -19.32
CA ARG A 4 -4.00 -26.10 -19.03
C ARG A 4 -3.97 -24.63 -19.43
N TYR A 5 -3.61 -23.76 -18.50
CA TYR A 5 -3.54 -22.32 -18.72
C TYR A 5 -2.40 -21.69 -17.92
N ILE A 6 -2.08 -20.43 -18.25
CA ILE A 6 -1.13 -19.60 -17.51
C ILE A 6 -1.91 -18.45 -16.90
N PHE A 7 -1.70 -18.20 -15.60
CA PHE A 7 -2.28 -17.08 -14.88
C PHE A 7 -1.16 -16.23 -14.27
N SER A 8 -1.29 -14.91 -14.37
CA SER A 8 -0.29 -13.96 -13.87
C SER A 8 -0.88 -13.06 -12.79
N SER A 9 -0.06 -12.72 -11.80
CA SER A 9 -0.36 -11.65 -10.85
C SER A 9 0.89 -10.86 -10.55
N GLU A 10 0.71 -9.61 -10.11
CA GLU A 10 1.78 -8.69 -9.82
C GLU A 10 1.64 -8.06 -8.43
N SER A 11 2.74 -7.51 -7.93
CA SER A 11 2.81 -6.74 -6.69
C SER A 11 3.84 -5.65 -6.85
N VAL A 12 3.67 -4.57 -6.09
CA VAL A 12 4.65 -3.51 -5.92
C VAL A 12 5.11 -3.45 -4.47
N GLY A 13 6.30 -2.91 -4.23
CA GLY A 13 6.87 -2.72 -2.89
C GLY A 13 6.33 -1.46 -2.20
N GLU A 14 6.67 -1.29 -0.92
CA GLU A 14 6.28 -0.13 -0.11
C GLU A 14 6.78 1.21 -0.67
N GLY A 15 7.86 1.20 -1.47
CA GLY A 15 8.39 2.41 -2.10
C GLY A 15 7.69 2.82 -3.39
N HIS A 16 6.79 2.00 -3.96
CA HIS A 16 6.01 2.40 -5.12
C HIS A 16 5.15 3.64 -4.78
N PRO A 17 5.09 4.69 -5.62
CA PRO A 17 4.42 5.95 -5.27
C PRO A 17 2.97 5.77 -4.81
N ASP A 18 2.21 4.87 -5.44
CA ASP A 18 0.85 4.58 -5.00
C ASP A 18 0.81 3.93 -3.61
N LYS A 19 1.79 3.06 -3.28
CA LYS A 19 1.91 2.47 -1.94
C LYS A 19 2.49 3.42 -0.90
N VAL A 20 3.29 4.40 -1.32
CA VAL A 20 3.70 5.53 -0.46
C VAL A 20 2.46 6.35 -0.07
N ALA A 21 1.59 6.66 -1.03
CA ALA A 21 0.34 7.36 -0.76
C ALA A 21 -0.57 6.57 0.19
N ASP A 22 -0.80 5.28 -0.08
CA ASP A 22 -1.55 4.39 0.82
C ASP A 22 -0.96 4.41 2.24
N THR A 23 0.37 4.26 2.37
CA THR A 23 1.05 4.21 3.68
C THR A 23 0.92 5.52 4.45
N ILE A 24 1.02 6.67 3.78
CA ILE A 24 0.83 7.97 4.44
C ILE A 24 -0.62 8.14 4.91
N SER A 25 -1.60 7.76 4.07
CA SER A 25 -3.02 7.81 4.42
C SER A 25 -3.34 6.93 5.64
N ASP A 26 -2.82 5.70 5.67
CA ASP A 26 -2.99 4.79 6.80
C ASP A 26 -2.23 5.26 8.06
N ALA A 27 -1.06 5.87 7.91
CA ALA A 27 -0.33 6.46 9.04
C ALA A 27 -1.13 7.62 9.70
N VAL A 28 -1.86 8.40 8.89
CA VAL A 28 -2.78 9.42 9.40
C VAL A 28 -3.97 8.77 10.13
N LEU A 29 -4.55 7.72 9.56
CA LEU A 29 -5.62 6.93 10.20
C LEU A 29 -5.17 6.39 11.57
N ASP A 30 -3.99 5.77 11.63
CA ASP A 30 -3.42 5.23 12.86
C ASP A 30 -3.19 6.32 13.92
N ALA A 31 -2.64 7.46 13.52
CA ALA A 31 -2.44 8.60 14.42
C ALA A 31 -3.77 9.14 14.98
N CYS A 32 -4.84 9.13 14.19
CA CYS A 32 -6.18 9.46 14.65
C CYS A 32 -6.68 8.43 15.67
N LEU A 33 -6.66 7.14 15.32
CA LEU A 33 -7.23 6.06 16.14
C LEU A 33 -6.45 5.82 17.44
N ALA A 34 -5.15 6.11 17.47
CA ALA A 34 -4.32 6.03 18.65
C ALA A 34 -4.76 7.03 19.75
N GLN A 35 -5.27 8.20 19.38
CA GLN A 35 -5.71 9.25 20.31
C GLN A 35 -7.23 9.27 20.50
N ASP A 36 -7.99 8.95 19.46
CA ASP A 36 -9.46 8.96 19.45
C ASP A 36 -9.99 7.77 18.64
N LYS A 37 -10.41 6.72 19.35
CA LYS A 37 -10.96 5.49 18.76
C LYS A 37 -12.26 5.69 17.96
N PHE A 38 -12.91 6.85 18.10
CA PHE A 38 -14.13 7.19 17.36
C PHE A 38 -13.88 8.12 16.19
N SER A 39 -12.61 8.35 15.83
CA SER A 39 -12.22 9.13 14.66
C SER A 39 -12.88 8.60 13.40
N ARG A 40 -13.33 9.52 12.54
CA ARG A 40 -13.77 9.22 11.17
C ARG A 40 -12.74 9.82 10.23
N VAL A 41 -12.13 8.97 9.41
CA VAL A 41 -10.99 9.35 8.59
C VAL A 41 -11.26 8.88 7.16
N ALA A 42 -11.36 9.83 6.25
CA ALA A 42 -11.24 9.62 4.81
C ALA A 42 -10.03 10.44 4.37
N CYS A 43 -8.84 9.86 4.50
CA CYS A 43 -7.57 10.52 4.22
C CYS A 43 -7.06 10.08 2.85
N GLU A 44 -6.92 11.05 1.94
CA GLU A 44 -6.38 10.84 0.60
C GLU A 44 -4.98 11.43 0.53
N THR A 45 -4.06 10.72 -0.13
CA THR A 45 -2.70 11.19 -0.33
C THR A 45 -2.34 11.20 -1.81
N TYR A 46 -1.75 12.29 -2.27
CA TYR A 46 -1.14 12.39 -3.60
C TYR A 46 0.36 12.64 -3.46
N VAL A 47 1.18 11.88 -4.19
CA VAL A 47 2.64 12.03 -4.18
C VAL A 47 3.18 12.21 -5.60
N LYS A 48 4.07 13.18 -5.77
CA LYS A 48 4.77 13.41 -7.05
C LYS A 48 6.05 14.22 -6.84
N SER A 49 7.15 13.78 -7.45
CA SER A 49 8.44 14.50 -7.43
C SER A 49 8.91 14.84 -6.01
N ASN A 50 8.77 16.09 -5.56
CA ASN A 50 9.12 16.54 -4.21
C ASN A 50 7.89 17.05 -3.43
N VAL A 51 6.68 16.64 -3.82
CA VAL A 51 5.42 17.11 -3.25
C VAL A 51 4.60 15.95 -2.70
N VAL A 52 4.04 16.18 -1.52
CA VAL A 52 3.01 15.35 -0.89
C VAL A 52 1.80 16.25 -0.63
N ILE A 53 0.62 15.78 -0.96
CA ILE A 53 -0.64 16.40 -0.58
C ILE A 53 -1.40 15.40 0.29
N VAL A 54 -1.69 15.78 1.53
CA VAL A 54 -2.56 15.04 2.45
C VAL A 54 -3.89 15.77 2.50
N GLY A 55 -4.98 15.14 2.11
CA GLY A 55 -6.30 15.76 2.01
C GLY A 55 -7.45 14.84 2.38
N GLY A 56 -8.67 15.34 2.22
CA GLY A 56 -9.91 14.61 2.52
C GLY A 56 -10.61 15.10 3.79
N GLU A 57 -11.48 14.27 4.34
CA GLU A 57 -12.32 14.62 5.48
C GLU A 57 -11.96 13.83 6.74
N ILE A 58 -11.60 14.55 7.80
CA ILE A 58 -11.24 13.94 9.08
C ILE A 58 -12.03 14.61 10.21
N THR A 59 -12.78 13.79 10.95
CA THR A 59 -13.47 14.18 12.18
C THR A 59 -12.88 13.41 13.34
N THR A 60 -12.10 14.10 14.17
CA THR A 60 -11.37 13.51 15.30
C THR A 60 -11.13 14.53 16.41
N LYS A 61 -10.94 14.06 17.65
CA LYS A 61 -10.39 14.86 18.76
C LYS A 61 -8.86 14.80 18.84
N ALA A 62 -8.22 13.97 18.02
CA ALA A 62 -6.77 13.84 17.97
C ALA A 62 -6.09 15.16 17.59
N LYS A 63 -4.91 15.41 18.17
CA LYS A 63 -4.03 16.50 17.72
C LYS A 63 -2.98 15.89 16.81
N LEU A 64 -3.00 16.27 15.54
CA LEU A 64 -2.20 15.66 14.49
C LEU A 64 -1.18 16.66 13.94
N ASP A 65 0.02 16.17 13.70
CA ASP A 65 1.03 16.84 12.88
C ASP A 65 1.17 16.05 11.57
N PHE A 66 0.34 16.40 10.59
CA PHE A 66 0.29 15.72 9.30
C PHE A 66 1.64 15.77 8.56
N VAL A 67 2.39 16.86 8.73
CA VAL A 67 3.70 17.02 8.11
C VAL A 67 4.67 16.01 8.71
N LYS A 68 4.73 15.92 10.04
CA LYS A 68 5.57 14.94 10.72
C LYS A 68 5.18 13.50 10.37
N ILE A 69 3.88 13.18 10.39
CA ILE A 69 3.36 11.85 10.05
C ILE A 69 3.79 11.43 8.64
N ALA A 70 3.58 12.30 7.64
CA ALA A 70 3.98 12.02 6.27
C ALA A 70 5.50 11.82 6.14
N ARG A 71 6.30 12.68 6.78
CA ARG A 71 7.76 12.56 6.74
C ARG A 71 8.27 11.29 7.41
N ASP A 72 7.67 10.87 8.52
CA ASP A 72 8.04 9.65 9.22
C ASP A 72 7.69 8.40 8.41
N ALA A 73 6.50 8.37 7.79
CA ALA A 73 6.12 7.28 6.87
C ALA A 73 7.10 7.17 5.69
N ILE A 74 7.45 8.29 5.05
CA ILE A 74 8.43 8.32 3.94
C ILE A 74 9.81 7.83 4.39
N ARG A 75 10.22 8.22 5.61
CA ARG A 75 11.48 7.77 6.21
C ARG A 75 11.48 6.28 6.50
N GLU A 76 10.39 5.74 7.01
CA GLU A 76 10.24 4.30 7.27
C GLU A 76 10.27 3.49 5.98
N ILE A 77 9.68 4.00 4.90
CA ILE A 77 9.78 3.42 3.56
C ILE A 77 11.24 3.41 3.08
N GLY A 78 12.02 4.44 3.42
CA GLY A 78 13.46 4.52 3.16
C GLY A 78 13.87 5.48 2.06
N TYR A 79 13.03 6.46 1.75
CA TYR A 79 13.36 7.61 0.89
C TYR A 79 14.15 8.65 1.68
N VAL A 80 15.42 8.31 1.94
CA VAL A 80 16.34 9.04 2.84
C VAL A 80 17.74 9.22 2.25
N ASN A 81 17.92 8.88 0.97
CA ASN A 81 19.21 8.99 0.32
C ASN A 81 19.40 10.39 -0.26
N ASP A 82 20.62 10.91 -0.24
CA ASP A 82 20.88 12.29 -0.68
C ASP A 82 20.49 12.54 -2.15
N ASP A 83 20.56 11.49 -2.98
CA ASP A 83 20.18 11.46 -4.40
C ASP A 83 18.67 11.27 -4.65
N ASP A 84 17.86 11.07 -3.61
CA ASP A 84 16.41 10.95 -3.74
C ASP A 84 15.78 12.32 -4.04
N VAL A 85 15.05 12.42 -5.17
CA VAL A 85 14.19 13.58 -5.48
C VAL A 85 13.02 13.66 -4.51
N PHE A 86 12.41 12.51 -4.21
CA PHE A 86 11.38 12.35 -3.18
C PHE A 86 12.07 11.90 -1.90
N HIS A 87 12.31 12.83 -0.97
CA HIS A 87 13.09 12.59 0.25
C HIS A 87 12.36 13.08 1.49
N ALA A 88 12.33 12.28 2.56
CA ALA A 88 11.57 12.53 3.80
C ALA A 88 11.76 13.95 4.34
N ASP A 89 12.98 14.49 4.32
CA ASP A 89 13.28 15.82 4.86
C ASP A 89 13.13 16.98 3.86
N LYS A 90 13.05 16.69 2.56
CA LYS A 90 13.05 17.70 1.48
C LYS A 90 11.67 17.89 0.84
N VAL A 91 10.73 16.95 1.04
CA VAL A 91 9.38 17.06 0.48
C VAL A 91 8.60 18.24 1.05
N PHE A 92 7.86 18.90 0.15
CA PHE A 92 6.83 19.87 0.49
C PHE A 92 5.52 19.13 0.79
N VAL A 93 5.03 19.27 2.02
CA VAL A 93 3.78 18.64 2.45
C VAL A 93 2.69 19.70 2.51
N ASN A 94 1.66 19.55 1.67
CA ASN A 94 0.47 20.39 1.68
C ASN A 94 -0.65 19.65 2.40
N VAL A 95 -1.32 20.33 3.34
CA VAL A 95 -2.40 19.74 4.13
C VAL A 95 -3.71 20.41 3.72
N LEU A 96 -4.59 19.65 3.07
CA LEU A 96 -5.88 20.06 2.53
C LEU A 96 -7.01 19.25 3.20
N VAL A 97 -6.95 19.16 4.52
CA VAL A 97 -7.91 18.39 5.34
C VAL A 97 -9.03 19.29 5.83
N THR A 98 -10.28 18.83 5.69
CA THR A 98 -11.47 19.48 6.23
C THR A 98 -12.24 18.54 7.16
N GLN A 99 -13.29 19.03 7.83
CA GLN A 99 -14.18 18.18 8.63
C GLN A 99 -15.20 17.46 7.73
N GLN A 100 -15.66 16.27 8.14
CA GLN A 100 -16.71 15.53 7.42
C GLN A 100 -18.00 16.35 7.32
N SER A 101 -18.65 16.30 6.15
CA SER A 101 -19.95 16.94 5.94
C SER A 101 -21.01 16.44 6.93
N ALA A 102 -21.74 17.38 7.54
CA ALA A 102 -22.83 17.07 8.47
C ALA A 102 -23.95 16.24 7.83
N ASP A 103 -24.16 16.38 6.52
CA ASP A 103 -25.18 15.65 5.77
C ASP A 103 -24.83 14.17 5.60
N ILE A 104 -23.53 13.84 5.50
CA ILE A 104 -23.04 12.45 5.48
C ILE A 104 -23.12 11.87 6.89
N ALA A 105 -22.66 12.62 7.89
CA ALA A 105 -22.63 12.16 9.28
C ALA A 105 -24.01 11.69 9.75
N GLN A 106 -25.08 12.44 9.47
CA GLN A 106 -26.43 12.07 9.88
C GLN A 106 -26.97 10.77 9.24
N GLY A 107 -26.53 10.43 8.03
CA GLY A 107 -26.94 9.20 7.35
C GLY A 107 -26.28 7.97 7.95
N VAL A 108 -25.02 8.11 8.36
CA VAL A 108 -24.19 7.01 8.88
C VAL A 108 -24.45 6.78 10.37
N ASP A 109 -24.58 7.84 11.17
CA ASP A 109 -24.67 7.79 12.63
C ASP A 109 -25.67 6.75 13.16
N ALA A 110 -25.30 6.06 14.24
CA ALA A 110 -26.18 5.19 15.02
C ALA A 110 -27.20 6.01 15.84
N ARG A 111 -28.04 6.77 15.13
CA ARG A 111 -29.09 7.63 15.72
C ARG A 111 -30.37 7.52 14.90
N LYS A 112 -31.51 7.68 15.56
CA LYS A 112 -32.82 7.67 14.89
C LYS A 112 -33.00 8.99 14.15
N VAL A 113 -33.15 8.93 12.82
CA VAL A 113 -33.41 10.10 11.95
C VAL A 113 -34.58 9.79 11.03
N LYS A 114 -35.32 10.82 10.63
CA LYS A 114 -36.45 10.68 9.69
C LYS A 114 -35.93 10.10 8.37
N GLY A 115 -36.44 8.93 7.98
CA GLY A 115 -36.02 8.20 6.77
C GLY A 115 -35.13 6.98 7.03
N LYS A 116 -34.57 6.80 8.24
CA LYS A 116 -33.78 5.62 8.61
C LYS A 116 -34.67 4.56 9.26
N LYS A 117 -34.65 3.32 8.75
CA LYS A 117 -35.48 2.21 9.27
C LYS A 117 -35.08 1.77 10.68
N THR A 118 -33.79 1.86 11.02
CA THR A 118 -33.24 1.47 12.32
C THR A 118 -32.38 2.60 12.91
N ALA A 119 -32.09 2.55 14.21
CA ALA A 119 -31.15 3.46 14.87
C ALA A 119 -29.70 2.94 14.84
N GLN A 120 -29.41 1.90 14.05
CA GLN A 120 -28.07 1.32 13.92
C GLN A 120 -27.21 2.14 12.95
N GLN A 121 -25.89 1.97 13.02
CA GLN A 121 -24.97 2.56 12.07
C GLN A 121 -25.26 2.05 10.66
N GLY A 122 -25.34 2.97 9.69
CA GLY A 122 -25.51 2.64 8.27
C GLY A 122 -24.16 2.42 7.58
N ALA A 123 -24.18 1.91 6.36
CA ALA A 123 -23.00 1.96 5.49
C ALA A 123 -22.59 3.43 5.23
N GLY A 124 -21.29 3.68 5.10
CA GLY A 124 -20.74 5.01 4.81
C GLY A 124 -21.04 5.48 3.38
N ASP A 125 -21.15 4.52 2.45
CA ASP A 125 -21.53 4.72 1.06
C ASP A 125 -22.13 3.41 0.50
N GLN A 126 -22.68 3.46 -0.70
CA GLN A 126 -23.03 2.27 -1.48
C GLN A 126 -21.79 1.49 -1.91
N GLY A 127 -21.89 0.16 -2.00
CA GLY A 127 -20.75 -0.64 -2.42
C GLY A 127 -21.07 -2.11 -2.66
N LEU A 128 -20.11 -2.80 -3.28
CA LEU A 128 -20.12 -4.24 -3.52
C LEU A 128 -18.80 -4.82 -2.99
N MET A 129 -18.87 -5.96 -2.29
CA MET A 129 -17.72 -6.59 -1.66
C MET A 129 -17.63 -8.05 -2.08
N PHE A 130 -16.41 -8.51 -2.39
CA PHE A 130 -16.11 -9.90 -2.67
C PHE A 130 -15.09 -10.42 -1.66
N GLY A 131 -15.33 -11.61 -1.12
CA GLY A 131 -14.36 -12.37 -0.36
C GLY A 131 -13.91 -13.57 -1.18
N TYR A 132 -12.62 -13.91 -1.14
CA TYR A 132 -12.06 -15.06 -1.83
C TYR A 132 -11.09 -15.80 -0.92
N ALA A 133 -11.05 -17.13 -1.05
CA ALA A 133 -10.07 -17.99 -0.39
C ALA A 133 -9.80 -19.20 -1.29
N SER A 134 -8.55 -19.68 -1.29
CA SER A 134 -8.12 -20.86 -2.05
C SER A 134 -7.07 -21.63 -1.26
N ASN A 135 -7.09 -22.96 -1.30
CA ASN A 135 -6.13 -23.80 -0.57
C ASN A 135 -4.80 -24.03 -1.32
N GLU A 136 -4.52 -23.25 -2.37
CA GLU A 136 -3.26 -23.29 -3.13
C GLU A 136 -2.04 -22.91 -2.28
N THR A 137 -2.23 -22.09 -1.23
CA THR A 137 -1.17 -21.67 -0.30
C THR A 137 -1.61 -21.83 1.16
N PRO A 138 -0.69 -21.97 2.13
CA PRO A 138 -1.02 -22.06 3.55
C PRO A 138 -1.82 -20.86 4.09
N GLU A 139 -1.64 -19.68 3.49
CA GLU A 139 -2.35 -18.44 3.84
C GLU A 139 -3.77 -18.36 3.26
N LEU A 140 -4.22 -19.41 2.58
CA LEU A 140 -5.52 -19.51 1.90
C LEU A 140 -5.72 -18.49 0.76
N MET A 141 -4.65 -18.14 0.06
CA MET A 141 -4.62 -17.16 -1.04
C MET A 141 -4.16 -17.80 -2.37
N PRO A 142 -4.53 -17.23 -3.54
CA PRO A 142 -4.04 -17.71 -4.82
C PRO A 142 -2.51 -17.67 -4.90
N ALA A 143 -1.89 -18.70 -5.49
CA ALA A 143 -0.44 -18.81 -5.55
C ALA A 143 0.25 -17.63 -6.29
N PRO A 144 -0.22 -17.14 -7.46
CA PRO A 144 0.46 -16.10 -8.23
C PRO A 144 0.64 -14.79 -7.44
N ILE A 145 -0.42 -14.31 -6.77
CA ILE A 145 -0.37 -13.06 -6.00
C ILE A 145 0.49 -13.21 -4.74
N MET A 146 0.42 -14.37 -4.07
CA MET A 146 1.25 -14.62 -2.90
C MET A 146 2.73 -14.66 -3.24
N PHE A 147 3.10 -15.25 -4.37
CA PHE A 147 4.50 -15.28 -4.82
C PHE A 147 4.99 -13.88 -5.19
N ALA A 148 4.21 -13.08 -5.91
CA ALA A 148 4.56 -11.69 -6.19
C ALA A 148 4.77 -10.87 -4.90
N HIS A 149 3.85 -10.96 -3.92
CA HIS A 149 4.02 -10.30 -2.62
C HIS A 149 5.27 -10.75 -1.87
N ARG A 150 5.59 -12.05 -1.87
CA ARG A 150 6.78 -12.58 -1.18
C ARG A 150 8.08 -12.03 -1.77
N LEU A 151 8.16 -11.90 -3.10
CA LEU A 151 9.32 -11.27 -3.76
C LEU A 151 9.52 -9.82 -3.31
N GLY A 152 8.45 -9.00 -3.34
CA GLY A 152 8.51 -7.61 -2.90
C GLY A 152 8.89 -7.45 -1.41
N ARG A 153 8.35 -8.34 -0.55
CA ARG A 153 8.67 -8.36 0.89
C ARG A 153 10.13 -8.73 1.16
N GLU A 154 10.66 -9.71 0.46
CA GLU A 154 12.06 -10.12 0.66
C GLU A 154 13.03 -9.04 0.15
N LEU A 155 12.78 -8.43 -1.02
CA LEU A 155 13.57 -7.28 -1.51
C LEU A 155 13.58 -6.13 -0.48
N THR A 156 12.41 -5.80 0.06
CA THR A 156 12.27 -4.76 1.10
C THR A 156 13.07 -5.11 2.36
N LYS A 157 12.98 -6.36 2.82
CA LYS A 157 13.71 -6.85 4.00
C LYS A 157 15.22 -6.80 3.78
N ILE A 158 15.72 -7.22 2.61
CA ILE A 158 17.14 -7.17 2.28
C ILE A 158 17.62 -5.72 2.24
N ARG A 159 16.88 -4.83 1.55
CA ARG A 159 17.20 -3.38 1.51
C ARG A 159 17.27 -2.78 2.91
N LYS A 160 16.22 -2.97 3.72
CA LYS A 160 16.15 -2.43 5.10
C LYS A 160 17.21 -3.03 6.03
N SER A 161 17.77 -4.21 5.72
CA SER A 161 18.88 -4.78 6.48
C SER A 161 20.24 -4.09 6.24
N GLY A 162 20.35 -3.24 5.21
CA GLY A 162 21.59 -2.56 4.83
C GLY A 162 22.61 -3.44 4.12
N LYS A 163 22.32 -4.74 3.91
CA LYS A 163 23.23 -5.69 3.24
C LYS A 163 23.40 -5.43 1.74
N CYS A 164 22.47 -4.70 1.14
CA CYS A 164 22.45 -4.39 -0.28
C CYS A 164 22.26 -2.87 -0.46
N PRO A 165 23.34 -2.08 -0.32
CA PRO A 165 23.25 -0.61 -0.19
C PRO A 165 22.80 0.07 -1.49
N TRP A 166 22.90 -0.61 -2.63
CA TRP A 166 22.46 -0.10 -3.91
C TRP A 166 20.95 -0.27 -4.15
N LEU A 167 20.21 -1.07 -3.37
CA LEU A 167 18.76 -1.18 -3.50
C LEU A 167 18.07 0.11 -3.03
N ARG A 168 17.08 0.56 -3.81
CA ARG A 168 16.23 1.72 -3.48
C ARG A 168 14.78 1.27 -3.25
N PRO A 169 13.91 2.12 -2.68
CA PRO A 169 12.60 1.68 -2.17
C PRO A 169 11.60 1.19 -3.21
N ASP A 170 11.56 1.75 -4.43
CA ASP A 170 10.57 1.34 -5.44
C ASP A 170 10.92 -0.03 -6.04
N ALA A 171 9.96 -0.95 -6.03
CA ALA A 171 10.11 -2.29 -6.57
C ALA A 171 8.79 -2.83 -7.11
N LYS A 172 8.86 -3.68 -8.13
CA LYS A 172 7.73 -4.35 -8.79
C LYS A 172 8.10 -5.80 -9.03
N SER A 173 7.09 -6.66 -8.95
CA SER A 173 7.23 -8.10 -9.16
C SER A 173 6.02 -8.65 -9.88
N GLN A 174 6.23 -9.59 -10.79
CA GLN A 174 5.16 -10.32 -11.46
C GLN A 174 5.53 -11.79 -11.53
N VAL A 175 4.56 -12.66 -11.27
CA VAL A 175 4.72 -14.11 -11.32
C VAL A 175 3.64 -14.71 -12.19
N SER A 176 4.05 -15.49 -13.19
CA SER A 176 3.18 -16.26 -14.07
C SER A 176 3.28 -17.74 -13.71
N VAL A 177 2.13 -18.35 -13.44
CA VAL A 177 2.03 -19.74 -12.95
C VAL A 177 1.25 -20.57 -13.97
N VAL A 178 1.80 -21.74 -14.31
CA VAL A 178 1.11 -22.76 -15.10
C VAL A 178 0.14 -23.51 -14.20
N TYR A 179 -1.11 -23.58 -14.62
CA TYR A 179 -2.16 -24.36 -13.98
C TYR A 179 -2.52 -25.57 -14.85
N GLU A 180 -2.75 -26.71 -14.20
CA GLU A 180 -3.35 -27.89 -14.81
C GLU A 180 -4.50 -28.39 -13.93
N ASN A 181 -5.71 -28.44 -14.49
CA ASN A 181 -6.94 -28.79 -13.75
C ASN A 181 -7.10 -27.94 -12.47
N ASP A 182 -6.92 -26.62 -12.62
CA ASP A 182 -7.05 -25.61 -11.56
C ASP A 182 -6.08 -25.77 -10.38
N LYS A 183 -4.99 -26.51 -10.58
CA LYS A 183 -3.88 -26.60 -9.62
C LYS A 183 -2.62 -25.96 -10.18
N PRO A 184 -1.90 -25.13 -9.39
CA PRO A 184 -0.62 -24.59 -9.81
C PRO A 184 0.40 -25.73 -9.89
N VAL A 185 1.11 -25.85 -11.02
CA VAL A 185 2.08 -26.95 -11.25
C VAL A 185 3.49 -26.48 -11.54
N ALA A 186 3.68 -25.27 -12.06
CA ALA A 186 5.01 -24.71 -12.35
C ALA A 186 4.98 -23.18 -12.43
N ILE A 187 6.12 -22.53 -12.21
CA ILE A 187 6.32 -21.12 -12.56
C ILE A 187 6.76 -21.05 -14.02
N SER A 188 6.07 -20.28 -14.86
CA SER A 188 6.48 -20.06 -16.25
C SER A 188 7.46 -18.90 -16.36
N ASN A 189 7.18 -17.80 -15.66
CA ASN A 189 7.95 -16.56 -15.73
C ASN A 189 7.93 -15.82 -14.40
N VAL A 190 9.03 -15.14 -14.10
CA VAL A 190 9.15 -14.17 -13.02
C VAL A 190 9.76 -12.89 -13.59
N VAL A 191 9.19 -11.75 -13.23
CA VAL A 191 9.73 -10.42 -13.55
C VAL A 191 9.93 -9.68 -12.25
N ILE A 192 11.12 -9.12 -12.06
CA ILE A 192 11.44 -8.21 -10.96
C ILE A 192 12.00 -6.93 -11.59
N SER A 193 11.46 -5.79 -11.17
CA SER A 193 12.01 -4.48 -11.47
C SER A 193 12.23 -3.77 -10.16
N THR A 194 13.48 -3.44 -9.84
CA THR A 194 13.83 -2.78 -8.58
C THR A 194 14.59 -1.50 -8.88
N GLN A 195 14.25 -0.42 -8.19
CA GLN A 195 15.02 0.80 -8.22
C GLN A 195 16.37 0.54 -7.56
N HIS A 196 17.41 1.16 -8.11
CA HIS A 196 18.79 0.97 -7.67
C HIS A 196 19.60 2.26 -7.79
N ALA A 197 20.74 2.31 -7.10
CA ALA A 197 21.74 3.34 -7.27
C ALA A 197 22.34 3.31 -8.70
N ALA A 198 22.81 4.46 -9.18
CA ALA A 198 23.24 4.63 -10.58
C ALA A 198 24.50 3.84 -10.95
N ASP A 199 25.29 3.45 -9.96
CA ASP A 199 26.54 2.69 -10.11
C ASP A 199 26.32 1.16 -10.09
N ALA A 200 25.11 0.68 -9.82
CA ALA A 200 24.79 -0.74 -9.88
C ALA A 200 24.69 -1.23 -11.33
N GLU A 201 25.51 -2.24 -11.68
CA GLU A 201 25.49 -2.83 -13.01
C GLU A 201 24.36 -3.85 -13.17
N HIS A 202 23.75 -3.89 -14.35
CA HIS A 202 22.62 -4.77 -14.63
C HIS A 202 22.92 -6.25 -14.36
N LYS A 203 24.14 -6.72 -14.67
CA LYS A 203 24.54 -8.13 -14.43
C LYS A 203 24.46 -8.51 -12.95
N ASP A 204 24.82 -7.58 -12.07
CA ASP A 204 24.88 -7.82 -10.63
C ASP A 204 23.48 -7.76 -10.03
N ILE A 205 22.63 -6.86 -10.55
CA ILE A 205 21.20 -6.78 -10.21
C ILE A 205 20.48 -8.05 -10.63
N GLU A 206 20.69 -8.52 -11.87
CA GLU A 206 20.08 -9.74 -12.39
C GLU A 206 20.49 -10.95 -11.55
N LYS A 207 21.79 -11.13 -11.32
CA LYS A 207 22.31 -12.20 -10.47
C LYS A 207 21.72 -12.16 -9.06
N PHE A 208 21.69 -10.99 -8.44
CA PHE A 208 21.10 -10.79 -7.11
C PHE A 208 19.61 -11.11 -7.06
N CYS A 209 18.84 -10.77 -8.10
CA CYS A 209 17.40 -11.07 -8.12
C CYS A 209 17.11 -12.58 -8.30
N ILE A 210 18.06 -13.36 -8.82
CA ILE A 210 17.93 -14.80 -9.06
C ILE A 210 18.43 -15.63 -7.88
N GLU A 211 19.54 -15.24 -7.26
CA GLU A 211 20.21 -15.97 -6.15
C GLU A 211 19.67 -15.62 -4.76
#